data_AF-A0A3M1QU19-F1
#
_entry.id   AF-A0A3M1QU19-F1
#
_cell.length_a   1.000
_cell.length_b   1.000
_cell.length_c   1.000
_cell.angle_alpha   90.00
_cell.angle_beta   90.00
_cell.angle_gamma   90.00
#
_symmetry.space_group_name_H-M   'P 1'
#
loop_
_entity.id
_entity.type
_entity.pdbx_description
1 polymer ?
#
loop_
_entity_poly.entity_id
_entity_poly.type
_entity_poly.pdbx_seq_one_letter_code
_entity_poly.pdbx_strand_id
1 'polypeptide(L)'
;MNFFTWLTTKHKTLATMNVAELRAQEMLLESERNRMQAKLAKLAEEKQKIVERGGKEKTPEMRRTLAQQYDLLHTEQMMLAKHLNIRSKELLTVSRLRILRESAQRMSGRSSAIAGIRESDLAVIEKLIENDAITSEMYQERLDEILRIGHAADEESAAVSPAASELLKVW
;
A
#
# COMPACT_ATOMS: atom_id res chain seq x y z
N MET A 1 0.70 -13.24 -10.48
CA MET A 1 1.18 -13.36 -9.10
C MET A 1 0.78 -12.10 -8.35
N ASN A 2 0.11 -12.22 -7.20
CA ASN A 2 -0.21 -11.07 -6.34
C ASN A 2 1.13 -10.48 -5.83
N PHE A 3 1.23 -9.16 -5.73
CA PHE A 3 2.44 -8.47 -5.27
C PHE A 3 2.89 -9.02 -3.91
N PHE A 4 1.93 -9.33 -3.05
CA PHE A 4 2.19 -9.89 -1.75
C PHE A 4 2.51 -11.38 -1.74
N THR A 5 2.01 -12.17 -2.71
CA THR A 5 2.51 -13.55 -2.88
C THR A 5 4.01 -13.52 -3.14
N TRP A 6 4.52 -12.57 -3.93
CA TRP A 6 5.97 -12.39 -4.10
C TRP A 6 6.68 -11.91 -2.83
N LEU A 7 6.04 -11.10 -1.98
CA LEU A 7 6.59 -10.59 -0.72
C LEU A 7 6.57 -11.59 0.44
N THR A 8 5.59 -12.49 0.53
CA THR A 8 5.47 -13.47 1.62
C THR A 8 6.09 -14.82 1.27
N THR A 9 6.25 -15.14 -0.02
CA THR A 9 6.78 -16.46 -0.46
C THR A 9 8.25 -16.48 -0.88
N LYS A 10 8.91 -15.32 -1.05
CA LYS A 10 10.38 -15.30 -1.16
C LYS A 10 11.02 -15.41 0.23
N HIS A 11 12.26 -15.88 0.29
CA HIS A 11 13.09 -16.04 1.49
C HIS A 11 13.20 -14.80 2.42
N LYS A 12 12.65 -13.63 2.06
CA LYS A 12 12.62 -12.40 2.86
C LYS A 12 11.26 -11.70 2.73
N THR A 13 10.55 -11.57 3.84
CA THR A 13 9.30 -10.82 3.96
C THR A 13 9.55 -9.31 4.11
N LEU A 14 8.52 -8.47 3.92
CA LEU A 14 8.62 -7.02 4.22
C LEU A 14 9.15 -6.76 5.64
N ALA A 15 8.83 -7.63 6.60
CA ALA A 15 9.33 -7.57 7.98
C ALA A 15 10.85 -7.80 8.13
N THR A 16 11.51 -8.35 7.11
CA THR A 16 12.95 -8.70 7.15
C THR A 16 13.82 -7.90 6.17
N MET A 17 13.22 -7.13 5.26
CA MET A 17 13.98 -6.32 4.30
C MET A 17 14.84 -5.24 4.98
N ASN A 18 15.97 -4.87 4.40
CA ASN A 18 16.71 -3.69 4.86
C ASN A 18 16.20 -2.40 4.17
N VAL A 19 16.73 -1.24 4.58
CA VAL A 19 16.33 0.07 4.03
C VAL A 19 16.58 0.18 2.52
N ALA A 20 17.70 -0.34 2.02
CA ALA A 20 18.03 -0.29 0.60
C ALA A 20 17.08 -1.15 -0.24
N GLU A 21 16.73 -2.34 0.25
CA GLU A 21 15.75 -3.24 -0.36
C GLU A 21 14.35 -2.58 -0.40
N LEU A 22 13.92 -1.96 0.70
CA LEU A 22 12.65 -1.22 0.74
C LEU A 22 12.63 -0.04 -0.24
N ARG A 23 13.74 0.69 -0.37
CA ARG A 23 13.85 1.81 -1.31
C ARG A 23 13.78 1.37 -2.77
N ALA A 24 14.43 0.26 -3.11
CA ALA A 24 14.32 -0.33 -4.44
C ALA A 24 12.86 -0.73 -4.75
N GLN A 25 12.17 -1.32 -3.77
CA GLN A 25 10.77 -1.70 -3.91
C GLN A 25 9.84 -0.49 -4.07
N GLU A 26 10.08 0.58 -3.30
CA GLU A 26 9.35 1.85 -3.40
C GLU A 26 9.45 2.43 -4.81
N MET A 27 10.66 2.44 -5.40
CA MET A 27 10.87 2.92 -6.78
C MET A 27 10.12 2.10 -7.84
N LEU A 28 10.09 0.77 -7.68
CA LEU A 28 9.35 -0.11 -8.60
C LEU A 28 7.85 0.15 -8.52
N LEU A 29 7.30 0.17 -7.30
CA LEU A 29 5.88 0.45 -7.06
C LEU A 29 5.47 1.84 -7.54
N GLU A 30 6.32 2.84 -7.32
CA GLU A 30 6.08 4.20 -7.79
C GLU A 30 6.01 4.27 -9.32
N SER A 31 6.93 3.60 -10.01
CA SER A 31 6.93 3.51 -11.47
C SER A 31 5.65 2.84 -11.99
N GLU A 32 5.24 1.73 -11.38
CA GLU A 32 3.99 1.03 -11.72
C GLU A 32 2.76 1.92 -11.48
N ARG A 33 2.67 2.57 -10.32
CA ARG A 33 1.59 3.51 -9.98
C ARG A 33 1.50 4.63 -11.02
N ASN A 34 2.62 5.26 -11.36
CA ASN A 34 2.68 6.37 -12.31
C ASN A 34 2.21 5.92 -13.71
N ARG A 35 2.63 4.73 -14.14
CA ARG A 35 2.17 4.13 -15.40
C ARG A 35 0.66 3.88 -15.40
N MET A 36 0.09 3.39 -14.30
CA MET A 36 -1.35 3.17 -14.17
C MET A 36 -2.13 4.51 -14.18
N GLN A 37 -1.64 5.53 -13.49
CA GLN A 37 -2.23 6.88 -13.51
C GLN A 37 -2.25 7.46 -14.93
N ALA A 38 -1.14 7.37 -15.66
CA ALA A 38 -1.07 7.82 -17.05
C ALA A 38 -2.07 7.07 -17.94
N LYS A 39 -2.22 5.76 -17.74
CA LYS A 39 -3.20 4.95 -18.48
C LYS A 39 -4.65 5.34 -18.14
N LEU A 40 -4.97 5.62 -16.87
CA LEU A 40 -6.29 6.14 -16.47
C LEU A 40 -6.61 7.47 -17.13
N ALA A 41 -5.65 8.39 -17.17
CA ALA A 41 -5.81 9.68 -17.84
C ALA A 41 -6.10 9.50 -19.34
N LYS A 42 -5.37 8.60 -20.00
CA LYS A 42 -5.60 8.25 -21.41
C LYS A 42 -6.99 7.67 -21.64
N LEU A 43 -7.44 6.73 -20.80
CA LEU A 43 -8.80 6.16 -20.90
C LEU A 43 -9.88 7.22 -20.70
N ALA A 44 -9.66 8.18 -19.80
CA ALA A 44 -10.58 9.30 -19.61
C ALA A 44 -10.69 10.18 -20.87
N GLU A 45 -9.56 10.48 -21.50
CA GLU A 45 -9.51 11.25 -22.76
C GLU A 45 -10.21 10.49 -23.91
N GLU A 46 -9.97 9.18 -24.04
CA GLU A 46 -10.60 8.33 -25.06
C GLU A 46 -12.12 8.28 -24.86
N LYS A 47 -12.61 8.12 -23.62
CA LYS A 47 -14.04 8.18 -23.30
C LYS A 47 -14.66 9.53 -23.65
N GLN A 48 -13.96 10.63 -23.35
CA GLN A 48 -14.42 11.97 -23.69
C GLN A 48 -14.59 12.13 -25.21
N LYS A 49 -13.62 11.64 -26.01
CA LYS A 49 -13.71 11.62 -27.48
C LYS A 49 -14.92 10.82 -27.98
N ILE A 50 -15.25 9.69 -27.34
CA ILE A 50 -16.44 8.89 -27.70
C ILE A 50 -17.72 9.69 -27.45
N VAL A 51 -17.83 10.36 -26.30
CA VAL A 51 -18.99 11.20 -25.97
C VAL A 51 -19.17 12.32 -27.00
N GLU A 52 -18.08 13.02 -27.34
CA GLU A 52 -18.10 14.09 -28.34
C GLU A 52 -18.48 13.59 -29.74
N ARG A 53 -17.99 12.41 -30.16
CA ARG A 53 -18.41 11.77 -31.40
C ARG A 53 -19.88 11.37 -31.36
N GLY A 54 -20.32 10.77 -30.26
CA GLY A 54 -21.70 10.32 -30.06
C GLY A 54 -22.72 11.45 -30.12
N GLY A 55 -22.36 12.63 -29.59
CA GLY A 55 -23.21 13.82 -29.65
C GLY A 55 -23.36 14.42 -31.06
N LYS A 56 -22.37 14.21 -31.94
CA LYS A 56 -22.40 14.68 -33.34
C LYS A 56 -22.98 13.65 -34.31
N GLU A 57 -23.03 12.38 -33.91
CA GLU A 57 -23.49 11.27 -34.73
C GLU A 57 -25.02 11.29 -34.88
N LYS A 58 -25.48 11.26 -36.14
CA LYS A 58 -26.92 11.32 -36.48
C LYS A 58 -27.53 9.92 -36.59
N THR A 59 -26.70 8.91 -36.87
CA THR A 59 -27.14 7.54 -37.13
C THR A 59 -27.36 6.78 -35.82
N PRO A 60 -28.57 6.27 -35.54
CA PRO A 60 -28.88 5.56 -34.30
C PRO A 60 -28.01 4.31 -34.06
N GLU A 61 -27.68 3.57 -35.12
CA GLU A 61 -26.83 2.39 -35.08
C GLU A 61 -25.41 2.74 -34.65
N MET A 62 -24.85 3.82 -35.22
CA MET A 62 -23.51 4.29 -34.85
C MET A 62 -23.45 4.82 -33.42
N ARG A 63 -24.52 5.51 -32.95
CA ARG A 63 -24.61 5.92 -31.54
C ARG A 63 -24.64 4.73 -30.59
N ARG A 64 -25.34 3.64 -30.94
CA ARG A 64 -25.35 2.39 -30.16
C ARG A 64 -23.95 1.78 -30.08
N THR A 65 -23.23 1.71 -31.20
CA THR A 65 -21.84 1.21 -31.22
C THR A 65 -20.92 2.07 -30.35
N LEU A 66 -21.05 3.39 -30.40
CA LEU A 66 -20.26 4.31 -29.56
C LEU A 66 -20.57 4.14 -28.07
N ALA A 67 -21.84 3.95 -27.70
CA ALA A 67 -22.22 3.66 -26.32
C ALA A 67 -21.60 2.35 -25.81
N GLN A 68 -21.62 1.28 -26.62
CA GLN A 68 -20.97 0.01 -26.26
C GLN A 68 -19.45 0.19 -26.08
N GLN A 69 -18.80 0.98 -26.93
CA GLN A 69 -17.37 1.29 -26.78
C GLN A 69 -17.10 2.08 -25.49
N TYR A 70 -17.97 3.03 -25.15
CA TYR A 70 -17.88 3.76 -23.88
C TYR A 70 -17.97 2.81 -22.69
N ASP A 71 -18.92 1.87 -22.68
CA ASP A 71 -19.12 0.93 -21.58
C ASP A 71 -17.90 0.01 -21.37
N LEU A 72 -17.27 -0.43 -22.47
CA LEU A 72 -16.02 -1.20 -22.43
C LEU A 72 -14.88 -0.39 -21.79
N LEU A 73 -14.66 0.85 -22.25
CA LEU A 73 -13.62 1.72 -21.69
C LEU A 73 -13.93 2.12 -20.24
N HIS A 74 -15.20 2.31 -19.89
CA HIS A 74 -15.63 2.58 -18.52
C HIS A 74 -15.29 1.41 -17.61
N THR A 75 -15.58 0.18 -18.03
CA THR A 75 -15.26 -1.03 -17.27
C THR A 75 -13.75 -1.17 -17.07
N GLU A 76 -12.95 -0.98 -18.13
CA GLU A 76 -11.49 -0.99 -18.03
C GLU A 76 -10.97 0.09 -17.07
N GLN A 77 -11.50 1.31 -17.16
CA GLN A 77 -11.14 2.41 -16.28
C GLN A 77 -11.43 2.07 -14.81
N MET A 78 -12.59 1.48 -14.52
CA MET A 78 -12.97 1.06 -13.17
C MET A 78 -12.04 -0.03 -12.64
N MET A 79 -11.73 -1.05 -13.44
CA MET A 79 -10.79 -2.11 -13.04
C MET A 79 -9.38 -1.55 -12.77
N LEU A 80 -8.90 -0.66 -13.64
CA LEU A 80 -7.59 -0.04 -13.48
C LEU A 80 -7.54 0.89 -12.25
N ALA A 81 -8.63 1.59 -11.94
CA ALA A 81 -8.73 2.42 -10.74
C ALA A 81 -8.61 1.58 -9.45
N LYS A 82 -9.24 0.40 -9.41
CA LYS A 82 -9.09 -0.54 -8.29
C LYS A 82 -7.66 -1.03 -8.13
N HIS A 83 -7.02 -1.41 -9.23
CA HIS A 83 -5.61 -1.80 -9.21
C HIS A 83 -4.69 -0.67 -8.77
N LEU A 84 -4.97 0.57 -9.21
CA LEU A 84 -4.22 1.74 -8.77
C LEU A 84 -4.39 1.98 -7.26
N ASN A 85 -5.59 1.78 -6.70
CA ASN A 85 -5.83 1.89 -5.26
C ASN A 85 -4.96 0.88 -4.48
N ILE A 86 -4.98 -0.39 -4.89
CA ILE A 86 -4.14 -1.45 -4.31
C ILE A 86 -2.65 -1.05 -4.36
N ARG A 87 -2.14 -0.67 -5.53
CA ARG A 87 -0.73 -0.25 -5.71
C ARG A 87 -0.35 0.96 -4.86
N SER A 88 -1.28 1.89 -4.69
CA SER A 88 -1.06 3.07 -3.85
C SER A 88 -0.91 2.69 -2.38
N LYS A 89 -1.74 1.77 -1.88
CA LYS A 89 -1.62 1.25 -0.50
C LYS A 89 -0.35 0.43 -0.29
N GLU A 90 0.03 -0.40 -1.26
CA GLU A 90 1.31 -1.12 -1.24
C GLU A 90 2.49 -0.16 -1.12
N LEU A 91 2.50 0.91 -1.93
CA LEU A 91 3.54 1.94 -1.90
C LEU A 91 3.59 2.65 -0.54
N LEU A 92 2.43 3.04 0.01
CA LEU A 92 2.34 3.65 1.33
C LEU A 92 2.95 2.74 2.41
N THR A 93 2.65 1.44 2.36
CA THR A 93 3.18 0.45 3.30
C THR A 93 4.70 0.37 3.27
N VAL A 94 5.26 0.24 2.06
CA VAL A 94 6.71 0.15 1.87
C VAL A 94 7.40 1.44 2.31
N SER A 95 6.82 2.60 1.96
CA SER A 95 7.36 3.91 2.33
C SER A 95 7.38 4.12 3.84
N ARG A 96 6.29 3.77 4.55
CA ARG A 96 6.19 3.86 6.01
C ARG A 96 7.20 2.94 6.70
N LEU A 97 7.29 1.69 6.25
CA LEU A 97 8.28 0.74 6.75
C LEU A 97 9.71 1.25 6.57
N ARG A 98 10.01 1.87 5.42
CA ARG A 98 11.34 2.44 5.16
C ARG A 98 11.65 3.56 6.16
N ILE A 99 10.73 4.50 6.34
CA ILE A 99 10.90 5.62 7.27
C ILE A 99 11.13 5.13 8.71
N LEU A 100 10.35 4.14 9.16
CA LEU A 100 10.53 3.55 10.48
C LEU A 100 11.90 2.90 10.64
N ARG A 101 12.34 2.11 9.66
CA ARG A 101 13.67 1.48 9.70
C ARG A 101 14.81 2.48 9.62
N GLU A 102 14.71 3.51 8.78
CA GLU A 102 15.69 4.60 8.71
C GLU A 102 15.80 5.33 10.05
N SER A 103 14.67 5.56 10.72
CA SER A 103 14.61 6.21 12.03
C SER A 103 15.23 5.32 13.11
N ALA A 104 14.91 4.03 13.13
CA ALA A 104 15.50 3.05 14.05
C ALA A 104 17.02 2.92 13.86
N GLN A 105 17.52 2.90 12.61
CA GLN A 105 18.95 2.90 12.31
C GLN A 105 19.66 4.15 12.85
N ARG A 106 19.06 5.34 12.73
CA ARG A 106 19.62 6.59 13.29
C ARG A 106 19.64 6.59 14.82
N MET A 107 18.65 5.98 15.47
CA MET A 107 18.57 5.92 16.94
C MET A 107 19.43 4.83 17.58
N SER A 108 20.00 3.91 16.79
CA SER A 108 20.79 2.76 17.25
C SER A 108 22.09 3.06 18.03
N GLY A 109 22.36 4.32 18.38
CA GLY A 109 23.26 4.67 19.47
C GLY A 109 22.68 4.37 20.88
N ARG A 110 21.37 4.08 21.01
CA ARG A 110 20.71 3.68 22.25
C ARG A 110 19.72 2.54 21.99
N SER A 111 20.08 1.34 22.42
CA SER A 111 19.23 0.14 22.58
C SER A 111 18.53 -0.40 21.33
N SER A 112 19.00 -1.57 20.89
CA SER A 112 18.47 -2.38 19.79
C SER A 112 17.16 -3.08 20.16
N ALA A 113 16.04 -2.36 20.17
CA ALA A 113 14.73 -2.95 19.95
C ALA A 113 14.26 -2.50 18.57
N ILE A 114 14.68 -3.23 17.53
CA ILE A 114 14.15 -3.03 16.18
C ILE A 114 12.69 -3.42 16.24
N ALA A 115 11.80 -2.43 16.33
CA ALA A 115 10.37 -2.60 16.20
C ALA A 115 10.07 -3.22 14.83
N GLY A 116 9.87 -4.52 14.82
CA GLY A 116 9.51 -5.27 13.64
C GLY A 116 8.00 -5.33 13.53
N ILE A 117 7.46 -5.12 12.34
CA ILE A 117 6.08 -5.54 12.08
C ILE A 117 6.01 -7.06 12.30
N ARG A 118 5.03 -7.51 13.10
CA ARG A 118 4.80 -8.94 13.33
C ARG A 118 4.12 -9.56 12.12
N GLU A 119 4.27 -10.87 11.93
CA GLU A 119 3.58 -11.57 10.84
C GLU A 119 2.05 -11.45 10.93
N SER A 120 1.50 -11.35 12.15
CA SER A 120 0.07 -11.07 12.39
C SER A 120 -0.37 -9.73 11.83
N ASP A 121 0.48 -8.70 11.98
CA ASP A 121 0.20 -7.35 11.52
C ASP A 121 0.28 -7.28 9.99
N LEU A 122 1.21 -8.03 9.38
CA LEU A 122 1.28 -8.18 7.92
C LEU A 122 0.00 -8.79 7.34
N ALA A 123 -0.58 -9.81 8.00
CA ALA A 123 -1.83 -10.41 7.56
C ALA A 123 -3.03 -9.45 7.67
N VAL A 124 -3.03 -8.56 8.66
CA VAL A 124 -4.05 -7.49 8.77
C VAL A 124 -3.86 -6.46 7.65
N ILE A 125 -2.61 -6.01 7.44
CA ILE A 125 -2.24 -5.08 6.38
C ILE A 125 -2.66 -5.61 5.00
N GLU A 126 -2.43 -6.89 4.72
CA GLU A 126 -2.85 -7.56 3.48
C GLU A 126 -4.36 -7.40 3.22
N LYS A 127 -5.18 -7.75 4.22
CA LYS A 127 -6.64 -7.62 4.12
C LYS A 127 -7.08 -6.16 3.89
N LEU A 128 -6.35 -5.19 4.44
CA LEU A 128 -6.64 -3.77 4.25
C LEU A 128 -6.24 -3.27 2.84
N ILE A 129 -5.14 -3.79 2.30
CA ILE A 129 -4.68 -3.49 0.94
C ILE A 129 -5.71 -4.00 -0.09
N GLU A 130 -6.13 -5.25 0.04
CA GLU A 130 -7.05 -5.90 -0.91
C GLU A 130 -8.48 -5.37 -0.85
N ASN A 131 -8.88 -4.75 0.27
CA ASN A 131 -10.20 -4.20 0.43
C ASN A 131 -10.36 -2.87 -0.31
N ASP A 132 -11.00 -2.92 -1.48
CA ASP A 132 -11.26 -1.78 -2.36
C ASP A 132 -12.15 -0.68 -1.72
N ALA A 133 -12.97 -1.02 -0.72
CA ALA A 133 -13.80 -0.04 -0.02
C ALA A 133 -12.98 0.90 0.90
N ILE A 134 -11.74 0.53 1.20
CA ILE A 134 -10.83 1.35 2.00
C ILE A 134 -10.10 2.31 1.07
N THR A 135 -10.27 3.60 1.31
CA THR A 135 -9.55 4.66 0.59
C THR A 135 -8.09 4.73 1.04
N SER A 136 -7.21 5.37 0.26
CA SER A 136 -5.81 5.57 0.65
C SER A 136 -5.64 6.34 1.96
N GLU A 137 -6.52 7.30 2.25
CA GLU A 137 -6.51 8.08 3.48
C GLU A 137 -6.86 7.22 4.70
N MET A 138 -7.98 6.48 4.62
CA MET A 138 -8.36 5.54 5.68
C MET A 138 -7.32 4.43 5.87
N TYR A 139 -6.69 3.99 4.78
CA TYR A 139 -5.63 3.02 4.84
C TYR A 139 -4.42 3.56 5.60
N GLN A 140 -4.01 4.81 5.32
CA GLN A 140 -2.90 5.44 6.00
C GLN A 140 -3.14 5.54 7.51
N GLU A 141 -4.32 5.98 7.94
CA GLU A 141 -4.67 6.07 9.36
C GLU A 141 -4.59 4.69 10.05
N ARG A 142 -5.14 3.65 9.41
CA ARG A 142 -5.11 2.28 9.94
C ARG A 142 -3.70 1.70 9.98
N LEU A 143 -2.89 1.99 8.96
CA LEU A 143 -1.50 1.55 8.90
C LEU A 143 -0.68 2.20 10.03
N ASP A 144 -0.83 3.50 10.22
CA ASP A 144 -0.14 4.23 11.30
C ASP A 144 -0.54 3.67 12.68
N GLU A 145 -1.81 3.30 12.87
CA GLU A 145 -2.27 2.66 14.12
C GLU A 145 -1.67 1.27 14.34
N ILE A 146 -1.66 0.41 13.32
CA ILE A 146 -1.04 -0.93 13.40
C ILE A 146 0.44 -0.81 13.76
N LEU A 147 1.15 0.11 13.10
CA LEU A 147 2.56 0.37 13.35
C LEU A 147 2.81 0.88 14.77
N ARG A 148 1.96 1.77 15.28
CA ARG A 148 2.03 2.28 16.66
C ARG A 148 1.80 1.19 17.70
N ILE A 149 0.81 0.31 17.49
CA ILE A 149 0.53 -0.82 18.38
C ILE A 149 1.71 -1.79 18.41
N GLY A 150 2.30 -2.10 17.25
CA GLY A 150 3.51 -2.92 17.17
C GLY A 150 4.65 -2.34 18.01
N HIS A 151 4.87 -1.03 17.92
CA HIS A 151 5.85 -0.32 18.75
C HIS A 151 5.55 -0.39 20.26
N ALA A 152 4.31 -0.12 20.67
CA ALA A 152 3.93 -0.15 22.08
C ALA A 152 4.06 -1.56 22.71
N ALA A 153 3.68 -2.60 21.97
CA ALA A 153 3.79 -3.98 22.42
C ALA A 153 5.25 -4.45 22.54
N ASP A 154 6.15 -3.93 21.70
CA ASP A 154 7.58 -4.23 21.77
C ASP A 154 8.26 -3.45 22.92
N GLU A 155 7.84 -2.22 23.22
CA GLU A 155 8.27 -1.48 24.42
C GLU A 155 7.84 -2.19 25.71
N GLU A 156 6.61 -2.70 25.78
CA GLU A 156 6.10 -3.46 26.93
C GLU A 156 6.81 -4.82 27.09
N SER A 157 7.18 -5.46 25.98
CA SER A 157 7.96 -6.72 26.00
C SER A 157 9.43 -6.50 26.36
N ALA A 158 10.00 -5.33 26.03
CA ALA A 158 11.35 -4.92 26.41
C ALA A 158 11.42 -4.33 27.82
N ALA A 159 10.28 -4.02 28.45
CA ALA A 159 10.24 -3.62 29.85
C ALA A 159 10.63 -4.79 30.74
N VAL A 160 11.55 -4.51 31.67
CA VAL A 160 12.01 -5.47 32.68
C VAL A 160 10.79 -6.03 33.42
N SER A 161 10.72 -7.37 33.58
CA SER A 161 9.55 -8.01 34.19
C SER A 161 9.20 -7.37 35.55
N PRO A 162 7.92 -7.38 35.98
CA PRO A 162 7.53 -6.77 37.26
C PRO A 162 8.40 -7.22 38.44
N ALA A 163 8.82 -8.50 38.44
CA ALA A 163 9.72 -9.05 39.44
C ALA A 163 11.15 -8.47 39.39
N ALA A 164 11.68 -8.20 38.20
CA ALA A 164 13.00 -7.58 38.04
C ALA A 164 12.95 -6.04 38.19
N SER A 165 11.79 -5.40 37.97
CA SER A 165 11.53 -4.00 38.35
C SER A 165 11.49 -3.80 39.86
N GLU A 166 10.96 -4.76 40.61
CA GLU A 166 11.01 -4.76 42.08
C GLU A 166 12.45 -4.91 42.61
N LEU A 167 13.29 -5.75 42.00
CA LEU A 167 14.71 -5.88 42.37
C LEU A 167 15.50 -4.58 42.16
N LEU A 168 15.18 -3.81 41.11
CA LEU A 168 15.80 -2.50 40.86
C LEU A 168 15.44 -1.42 41.89
N LYS A 169 14.36 -1.60 42.66
CA LYS A 169 14.00 -0.70 43.77
C LYS A 169 14.72 -1.05 45.07
N VAL A 170 15.27 -2.27 45.17
CA VAL A 170 15.99 -2.79 46.33
C VAL A 170 17.49 -2.53 46.25
N TRP A 171 18.02 -2.29 45.04
CA TRP A 171 19.41 -1.86 44.79
C TRP A 171 19.57 -0.34 44.83
#